data_AF-A0AAQ0BX66-F1
#
_entry.id   AF-A0AAQ0BX66-F1
#
_cell.length_a   1.000
_cell.length_b   1.000
_cell.length_c   1.000
_cell.angle_alpha   90.00
_cell.angle_beta   90.00
_cell.angle_gamma   90.00
#
_symmetry.space_group_name_H-M   'P 1'
#
loop_
_entity.id
_entity.type
_entity.pdbx_description
1 polymer ?
#
loop_
_entity_poly.entity_id
_entity_poly.type
_entity_poly.pdbx_seq_one_letter_code
_entity_poly.pdbx_strand_id
1 'polypeptide(L)'
;MGEGVLAAQGITERSLAQRWNETLSAPRPARTALLVALHGHAVVGFAFAGPDEASSDSRGAPGGGWGEATQVYELVVDRDFRRAGHASRMLSAIADLTRGQLRVWISAGDAQRQRFYTSAGFAPSGAVRSIGKGITQHMWWARCD
;
A
#
# COMPACT_ATOMS: atom_id res chain seq x y z
N MET A 1 -14.27 -7.71 3.08
CA MET A 1 -15.07 -8.24 1.95
C MET A 1 -15.12 -9.74 2.11
N GLY A 2 -16.31 -10.33 2.21
CA GLY A 2 -16.45 -11.78 2.38
C GLY A 2 -16.28 -12.51 1.05
N GLU A 3 -15.79 -13.75 1.09
CA GLU A 3 -15.52 -14.61 -0.07
C GLU A 3 -16.69 -14.66 -1.07
N GLY A 4 -17.93 -14.62 -0.59
CA GLY A 4 -19.15 -14.63 -1.42
C GLY A 4 -19.28 -13.45 -2.39
N VAL A 5 -18.71 -12.28 -2.07
CA VAL A 5 -18.74 -11.10 -2.97
C VAL A 5 -17.74 -11.25 -4.11
N LEU A 6 -16.58 -11.84 -3.84
CA LEU A 6 -15.55 -12.08 -4.86
C LEU A 6 -15.98 -13.20 -5.80
N ALA A 7 -16.56 -14.28 -5.26
CA ALA A 7 -17.11 -15.38 -6.04
C ALA A 7 -18.23 -14.91 -6.99
N ALA A 8 -19.11 -14.01 -6.54
CA ALA A 8 -20.16 -13.41 -7.37
C ALA A 8 -19.61 -12.56 -8.54
N GLN A 9 -18.35 -12.10 -8.45
CA GLN A 9 -17.64 -11.40 -9.51
C GLN A 9 -16.80 -12.33 -10.39
N GLY A 10 -16.91 -13.66 -10.22
CA GLY A 10 -16.10 -14.65 -10.92
C GLY A 10 -14.63 -14.68 -10.48
N ILE A 11 -14.29 -14.01 -9.38
CA ILE A 11 -12.95 -14.01 -8.80
C ILE A 11 -12.87 -15.21 -7.86
N THR A 12 -12.06 -16.20 -8.24
CA THR A 12 -11.79 -17.39 -7.43
C THR A 12 -10.38 -17.30 -6.87
N GLU A 13 -10.11 -18.01 -5.77
CA GLU A 13 -8.75 -18.11 -5.24
C GLU A 13 -7.76 -18.62 -6.29
N ARG A 14 -8.17 -19.64 -7.07
CA ARG A 14 -7.35 -20.19 -8.16
C ARG A 14 -7.04 -19.15 -9.23
N SER A 15 -8.03 -18.37 -9.67
CA SER A 15 -7.80 -17.34 -10.71
C SER A 15 -6.97 -16.19 -10.18
N LEU A 16 -7.08 -15.86 -8.89
CA LEU A 16 -6.23 -14.88 -8.23
C LEU A 16 -4.78 -15.40 -8.13
N ALA A 17 -4.58 -16.63 -7.65
CA ALA A 17 -3.28 -17.27 -7.52
C ALA A 17 -2.55 -17.37 -8.87
N GLN A 18 -3.27 -17.73 -9.94
CA GLN A 18 -2.71 -17.76 -11.29
C GLN A 18 -2.24 -16.37 -11.73
N ARG A 19 -3.07 -15.33 -11.58
CA ARG A 19 -2.69 -13.95 -11.94
C ARG A 19 -1.49 -13.46 -11.13
N TRP A 20 -1.44 -13.77 -9.83
CA TRP A 20 -0.27 -13.46 -8.99
C TRP A 20 0.97 -14.18 -9.52
N ASN A 21 0.88 -15.48 -9.82
CA ASN A 21 2.01 -16.23 -10.34
C ASN A 21 2.53 -15.66 -11.67
N GLU A 22 1.63 -15.34 -12.60
CA GLU A 22 1.97 -14.69 -13.87
C GLU A 22 2.65 -13.34 -13.64
N THR A 23 2.10 -12.50 -12.75
CA THR A 23 2.65 -11.18 -12.41
C THR A 23 4.03 -11.28 -11.77
N LEU A 24 4.20 -12.21 -10.82
CA LEU A 24 5.46 -12.40 -10.09
C LEU A 24 6.54 -13.07 -10.94
N SER A 25 6.15 -13.84 -11.97
CA SER A 25 7.07 -14.46 -12.92
C SER A 25 7.53 -13.50 -14.03
N ALA A 26 6.80 -12.40 -14.24
CA ALA A 26 7.20 -11.37 -15.20
C ALA A 26 8.43 -10.57 -14.70
N PRO A 27 9.23 -9.97 -15.61
CA PRO A 27 10.30 -9.09 -15.21
C PRO A 27 9.81 -7.98 -14.28
N ARG A 28 10.47 -7.83 -13.14
CA ARG A 28 10.10 -6.83 -12.13
C ARG A 28 10.19 -5.42 -12.72
N PRO A 29 9.12 -4.61 -12.65
CA PRO A 29 9.20 -3.21 -13.08
C PRO A 29 10.24 -2.45 -12.26
N ALA A 30 10.94 -1.52 -12.91
CA ALA A 30 11.95 -0.71 -12.24
C ALA A 30 11.36 0.04 -11.03
N ARG A 31 12.18 0.24 -9.98
CA ARG A 31 11.83 1.04 -8.79
C ARG A 31 10.62 0.52 -8.00
N THR A 32 10.21 -0.73 -8.18
CA THR A 32 9.22 -1.39 -7.32
C THR A 32 9.91 -2.10 -6.16
N ALA A 33 9.18 -2.42 -5.09
CA ALA A 33 9.59 -3.26 -3.96
C ALA A 33 8.43 -4.16 -3.53
N LEU A 34 8.66 -5.48 -3.50
CA LEU A 34 7.73 -6.46 -2.94
C LEU A 34 8.44 -7.15 -1.77
N LEU A 35 7.90 -6.98 -0.57
CA LEU A 35 8.42 -7.55 0.66
C LEU A 35 7.43 -8.55 1.24
N VAL A 36 7.94 -9.62 1.85
CA VAL A 36 7.14 -10.64 2.53
C VAL A 36 7.54 -10.67 4.00
N ALA A 37 6.56 -10.60 4.89
CA ALA A 37 6.78 -10.80 6.32
C ALA A 37 6.69 -12.29 6.66
N LEU A 38 7.73 -12.80 7.30
CA LEU A 38 7.77 -14.16 7.83
C LEU A 38 7.66 -14.16 9.36
N HIS A 39 6.93 -15.13 9.89
CA HIS A 39 6.94 -15.47 11.29
C HIS A 39 7.33 -16.95 11.43
N GLY A 40 8.62 -17.20 11.69
CA GLY A 40 9.19 -18.53 11.49
C GLY A 40 9.15 -18.90 10.01
N HIS A 41 8.53 -20.04 9.69
CA HIS A 41 8.33 -20.50 8.31
C HIS A 41 7.01 -20.03 7.69
N ALA A 42 6.14 -19.36 8.44
CA ALA A 42 4.84 -18.91 7.95
C ALA A 42 4.92 -17.53 7.29
N VAL A 43 4.28 -17.39 6.12
CA VAL A 43 4.03 -16.08 5.50
C VAL A 43 2.87 -15.43 6.22
N VAL A 44 3.10 -14.25 6.81
CA VAL A 44 2.11 -13.56 7.65
C VAL A 44 1.76 -12.16 7.15
N GLY A 45 2.29 -11.76 5.99
CA GLY A 45 2.01 -10.46 5.42
C GLY A 45 2.90 -10.16 4.23
N PHE A 46 2.54 -9.10 3.51
CA PHE A 46 3.36 -8.57 2.45
C PHE A 46 3.16 -7.06 2.32
N ALA A 47 4.10 -6.42 1.65
CA ALA A 47 3.99 -5.04 1.25
C ALA A 47 4.45 -4.85 -0.18
N PHE A 48 3.73 -4.04 -0.95
CA PHE A 48 4.08 -3.68 -2.31
C PHE A 48 4.20 -2.17 -2.41
N ALA A 49 5.34 -1.70 -2.91
CA ALA A 49 5.65 -0.30 -3.12
C ALA A 49 6.27 -0.08 -4.51
N GLY A 50 6.16 1.12 -5.03
CA GLY A 50 6.75 1.46 -6.33
C GLY A 50 6.61 2.94 -6.67
N PRO A 51 6.87 3.33 -7.93
CA PRO A 51 6.71 4.71 -8.38
C PRO A 51 5.32 5.26 -8.05
N ASP A 52 5.23 6.52 -7.64
CA ASP A 52 3.93 7.17 -7.38
C ASP A 52 3.26 7.63 -8.68
N GLU A 53 2.58 6.68 -9.33
CA GLU A 53 1.81 6.90 -10.56
C GLU A 53 0.49 7.67 -10.29
N ALA A 54 0.02 7.72 -9.03
CA ALA A 54 -1.29 8.26 -8.67
C ALA A 54 -1.32 9.79 -8.44
N SER A 55 -0.16 10.43 -8.33
CA SER A 55 -0.06 11.89 -8.17
C SER A 55 -0.53 12.68 -9.41
N SER A 56 -0.57 12.04 -10.59
CA SER A 56 -1.07 12.61 -11.85
C SER A 56 -2.55 13.02 -11.80
N ASP A 57 -3.41 12.20 -11.18
CA ASP A 57 -4.87 12.27 -11.40
C ASP A 57 -5.63 12.88 -10.20
N SER A 58 -4.91 13.40 -9.21
CA SER A 58 -5.49 13.85 -7.94
C SER A 58 -5.83 15.34 -7.95
N ARG A 59 -7.08 15.70 -7.63
CA ARG A 59 -7.50 17.10 -7.46
C ARG A 59 -7.09 17.63 -6.08
N GLY A 60 -6.61 18.88 -6.02
CA GLY A 60 -6.35 19.59 -4.77
C GLY A 60 -4.97 19.35 -4.14
N ALA A 61 -4.04 18.72 -4.87
CA ALA A 61 -2.64 18.75 -4.48
C ALA A 61 -2.13 20.21 -4.59
N PRO A 62 -1.60 20.84 -3.53
CA PRO A 62 -1.05 22.19 -3.63
C PRO A 62 -0.02 22.24 -4.76
N GLY A 63 -0.22 23.20 -5.67
CA GLY A 63 0.63 23.41 -6.84
C GLY A 63 2.06 23.74 -6.39
N GLY A 64 2.93 22.75 -6.44
CA GLY A 64 4.33 22.90 -6.04
C GLY A 64 5.02 21.55 -5.91
N GLY A 65 5.67 21.14 -7.00
CA GLY A 65 6.77 20.15 -7.05
C GLY A 65 6.79 19.08 -5.96
N TRP A 66 5.85 18.15 -6.02
CA TRP A 66 5.95 16.89 -5.31
C TRP A 66 7.22 16.20 -5.79
N GLY A 67 8.28 16.19 -4.96
CA GLY A 67 9.55 15.53 -5.29
C GLY A 67 9.37 14.03 -5.56
N GLU A 68 10.47 13.37 -5.92
CA GLU A 68 10.52 11.91 -6.11
C GLU A 68 9.83 11.19 -4.94
N ALA A 69 8.92 10.28 -5.25
CA ALA A 69 8.14 9.58 -4.26
C ALA A 69 7.92 8.12 -4.62
N THR A 70 7.87 7.30 -3.58
CA THR A 70 7.47 5.90 -3.62
C THR A 70 6.09 5.77 -2.98
N GLN A 71 5.14 5.22 -3.73
CA GLN A 71 3.83 4.86 -3.20
C GLN A 71 3.90 3.47 -2.56
N VAL A 72 3.43 3.35 -1.32
CA VAL A 72 3.04 2.08 -0.72
C VAL A 72 1.64 1.73 -1.24
N TYR A 73 1.58 0.82 -2.20
CA TYR A 73 0.34 0.36 -2.81
C TYR A 73 -0.45 -0.55 -1.87
N GLU A 74 0.26 -1.46 -1.20
CA GLU A 74 -0.35 -2.36 -0.23
C GLU A 74 0.61 -2.64 0.92
N LEU A 75 0.04 -2.79 2.12
CA LEU A 75 0.75 -3.26 3.31
C LEU A 75 -0.27 -3.99 4.18
N VAL A 76 -0.17 -5.31 4.20
CA VAL A 76 -1.05 -6.17 4.97
C VAL A 76 -0.27 -7.11 5.86
N VAL A 77 -0.83 -7.34 7.05
CA VAL A 77 -0.40 -8.37 7.98
C VAL A 77 -1.65 -9.15 8.37
N ASP A 78 -1.53 -10.46 8.34
CA ASP A 78 -2.51 -11.41 8.83
C ASP A 78 -2.99 -10.98 10.21
N ARG A 79 -4.30 -11.08 10.45
CA ARG A 79 -4.95 -10.54 11.65
C ARG A 79 -4.32 -11.09 12.92
N ASP A 80 -3.95 -12.36 12.93
CA ASP A 80 -3.50 -13.07 14.12
C ASP A 80 -2.02 -12.76 14.44
N PHE A 81 -1.31 -12.13 13.49
CA PHE A 81 0.08 -11.68 13.63
C PHE A 81 0.22 -10.15 13.70
N ARG A 82 -0.88 -9.41 13.85
CA ARG A 82 -0.84 -7.95 14.04
C ARG A 82 -0.22 -7.60 15.39
N ARG A 83 0.26 -6.36 15.50
CA ARG A 83 0.89 -5.81 16.73
C ARG A 83 2.19 -6.52 17.14
N ALA A 84 2.75 -7.37 16.29
CA ALA A 84 4.06 -8.01 16.46
C ALA A 84 5.21 -7.31 15.69
N GLY A 85 4.99 -6.08 15.22
CA GLY A 85 5.99 -5.26 14.52
C GLY A 85 6.25 -5.60 13.05
N HIS A 86 5.55 -6.60 12.46
CA HIS A 86 5.74 -6.99 11.06
C HIS A 86 5.49 -5.85 10.07
N ALA A 87 4.38 -5.12 10.26
CA ALA A 87 4.02 -3.97 9.44
C ALA A 87 5.08 -2.87 9.51
N SER A 88 5.54 -2.54 10.72
CA SER A 88 6.57 -1.52 10.95
C SER A 88 7.89 -1.92 10.29
N ARG A 89 8.34 -3.18 10.44
CA ARG A 89 9.57 -3.67 9.79
C ARG A 89 9.49 -3.57 8.26
N MET A 90 8.36 -3.96 7.65
CA MET A 90 8.19 -3.82 6.21
C MET A 90 8.15 -2.36 5.76
N LEU A 91 7.47 -1.48 6.52
CA LEU A 91 7.42 -0.06 6.20
C LEU A 91 8.82 0.59 6.31
N SER A 92 9.60 0.25 7.33
CA SER A 92 10.99 0.69 7.47
C SER A 92 11.85 0.21 6.30
N ALA A 93 11.75 -1.06 5.93
CA ALA A 93 12.50 -1.58 4.78
C ALA A 93 12.10 -0.90 3.46
N ILE A 94 10.84 -0.50 3.29
CA ILE A 94 10.42 0.31 2.14
C ILE A 94 10.99 1.73 2.21
N ALA A 95 11.03 2.34 3.40
CA ALA A 95 11.64 3.65 3.61
C ALA A 95 13.13 3.64 3.22
N ASP A 96 13.88 2.60 3.63
CA ASP A 96 15.30 2.44 3.28
C ASP A 96 15.56 2.33 1.77
N LEU A 97 14.56 1.85 1.01
CA LEU A 97 14.61 1.74 -0.45
C LEU A 97 14.13 3.01 -1.18
N THR A 98 13.51 3.93 -0.45
CA THR A 98 12.84 5.10 -1.02
C THR A 98 13.79 6.30 -1.06
N ARG A 99 13.83 6.96 -2.21
CA ARG A 99 14.41 8.30 -2.31
C ARG A 99 13.29 9.32 -2.26
N GLY A 100 13.42 10.32 -1.39
CA GLY A 100 12.44 11.40 -1.25
C GLY A 100 11.28 11.03 -0.33
N GLN A 101 10.06 10.97 -0.86
CA GLN A 101 8.86 10.82 -0.03
C GLN A 101 8.24 9.43 -0.12
N LEU A 102 7.65 8.99 1.00
CA LEU A 102 6.68 7.89 0.99
C LEU A 102 5.28 8.43 0.93
N ARG A 103 4.43 7.77 0.13
CA ARG A 103 3.01 8.10 -0.01
C ARG A 103 2.14 6.85 0.12
N VAL A 104 0.94 7.01 0.66
CA VAL A 104 -0.06 5.96 0.73
C VAL A 104 -1.45 6.55 0.61
N TRP A 105 -2.34 5.85 -0.08
CA TRP A 105 -3.75 6.21 -0.15
C TRP A 105 -4.54 5.38 0.84
N ILE A 106 -5.24 6.05 1.76
CA ILE A 106 -6.00 5.41 2.83
C ILE A 106 -7.46 5.79 2.69
N SER A 107 -8.35 4.79 2.76
CA SER A 107 -9.79 5.01 2.77
C SER A 107 -10.21 5.90 3.94
N ALA A 108 -11.12 6.84 3.69
CA ALA A 108 -11.59 7.80 4.69
C ALA A 108 -12.15 7.12 5.97
N GLY A 109 -12.74 5.93 5.83
CA GLY A 109 -13.27 5.14 6.95
C GLY A 109 -12.28 4.17 7.63
N ASP A 110 -11.03 4.05 7.17
CA ASP A 110 -10.06 3.09 7.74
C ASP A 110 -9.24 3.73 8.87
N ALA A 111 -9.89 3.89 10.02
CA ALA A 111 -9.26 4.48 11.21
C ALA A 111 -8.06 3.67 11.73
N GLN A 112 -7.99 2.36 11.44
CA GLN A 112 -6.85 1.53 11.86
C GLN A 112 -5.61 1.86 11.04
N ARG A 113 -5.73 1.92 9.70
CA ARG A 113 -4.61 2.32 8.84
C ARG A 113 -4.20 3.76 9.11
N GLN A 114 -5.14 4.68 9.29
CA GLN A 114 -4.84 6.08 9.62
C GLN A 114 -4.00 6.18 10.90
N ARG A 115 -4.37 5.48 11.99
CA ARG A 115 -3.57 5.47 13.23
C ARG A 115 -2.19 4.87 13.03
N PHE A 116 -2.09 3.76 12.30
CA PHE A 116 -0.80 3.12 12.02
C PHE A 116 0.15 4.08 11.28
N TYR A 117 -0.29 4.66 10.17
CA TYR A 117 0.55 5.58 9.39
C TYR A 117 0.84 6.89 10.15
N THR A 118 -0.11 7.41 10.94
CA THR A 118 0.15 8.55 11.85
C THR A 118 1.30 8.22 12.82
N SER A 119 1.27 7.03 13.45
CA SER A 119 2.34 6.62 14.36
C SER A 119 3.69 6.38 13.67
N ALA A 120 3.70 6.22 12.35
CA ALA A 120 4.90 6.10 11.53
C ALA A 120 5.38 7.47 10.96
N GLY A 121 4.80 8.58 11.41
CA GLY A 121 5.19 9.94 11.00
C GLY A 121 4.52 10.45 9.72
N PHE A 122 3.51 9.75 9.20
CA PHE A 122 2.77 10.23 8.04
C PHE A 122 1.74 11.30 8.44
N ALA A 123 1.52 12.26 7.55
CA ALA A 123 0.50 13.29 7.66
C ALA A 123 -0.42 13.29 6.43
N PRO A 124 -1.69 13.72 6.55
CA PRO A 124 -2.57 13.91 5.40
C PRO A 124 -2.03 15.01 4.49
N SER A 125 -2.04 14.79 3.17
CA SER A 125 -1.59 15.78 2.18
C SER A 125 -2.69 16.75 1.72
N GLY A 126 -3.96 16.45 2.06
CA GLY A 126 -5.13 17.14 1.51
C GLY A 126 -5.59 16.60 0.15
N ALA A 127 -4.79 15.80 -0.55
CA ALA A 127 -5.20 15.21 -1.82
C ALA A 127 -6.24 14.09 -1.58
N VAL A 128 -7.24 14.06 -2.46
CA VAL A 128 -8.39 13.14 -2.37
C VAL A 128 -8.61 12.48 -3.72
N ARG A 129 -8.92 11.19 -3.71
CA ARG A 129 -9.35 10.44 -4.90
C ARG A 129 -10.57 9.58 -4.60
N SER A 130 -11.30 9.25 -5.66
CA SER A 130 -12.43 8.32 -5.62
C SER A 130 -12.07 7.05 -6.39
N ILE A 131 -12.28 5.89 -5.77
CA ILE A 131 -12.11 4.58 -6.42
C ILE A 131 -13.47 3.88 -6.48
N GLY A 132 -13.82 3.38 -7.66
CA GLY A 132 -15.08 2.68 -7.89
C GLY A 132 -16.31 3.52 -7.51
N LYS A 133 -17.36 2.85 -7.00
CA LYS A 133 -18.58 3.52 -6.54
C LYS A 133 -18.48 3.85 -5.05
N GLY A 134 -18.05 5.07 -4.74
CA GLY A 134 -18.20 5.69 -3.41
C GLY A 134 -17.07 5.46 -2.41
N ILE A 135 -15.92 4.88 -2.81
CA ILE A 135 -14.77 4.79 -1.90
C ILE A 135 -13.90 6.03 -2.06
N THR A 136 -13.95 6.91 -1.06
CA THR A 136 -13.06 8.07 -0.96
C THR A 136 -11.77 7.67 -0.24
N GLN A 137 -10.63 8.04 -0.82
CA GLN A 137 -9.31 7.87 -0.21
C GLN A 137 -8.61 9.21 -0.09
N HIS A 138 -7.87 9.38 1.00
CA HIS A 138 -6.99 10.51 1.23
C HIS A 138 -5.54 10.06 1.10
N MET A 139 -4.70 10.90 0.49
CA MET A 139 -3.27 10.64 0.44
C MET A 139 -2.63 11.08 1.76
N TRP A 140 -1.76 10.21 2.25
CA TRP A 140 -0.90 10.43 3.40
C TRP A 140 0.55 10.33 2.94
N TRP A 141 1.42 11.12 3.54
CA TRP A 141 2.82 11.17 3.13
C TRP A 141 3.76 11.34 4.33
N ALA A 142 4.98 10.87 4.17
CA ALA A 142 6.10 11.10 5.06
C ALA A 142 7.35 11.40 4.23
N ARG A 143 8.28 12.17 4.80
CA ARG A 143 9.60 12.38 4.21
C ARG A 143 10.54 11.28 4.70
N CYS A 144 11.29 10.68 3.77
CA CYS A 144 12.45 9.85 4.09
C CYS A 144 13.67 10.75 3.94
N ASP A 145 14.35 11.03 5.06
CA ASP A 145 15.63 11.75 5.06
C ASP A 145 16.81 10.80 4.86
#